data_AF-A0A0A2L3N3-F1
#
_entry.id   AF-A0A0A2L3N3-F1
#
_cell.length_a   1.000
_cell.length_b   1.000
_cell.length_c   1.000
_cell.angle_alpha   90.00
_cell.angle_beta   90.00
_cell.angle_gamma   90.00
#
_symmetry.space_group_name_H-M   'P 1'
#
loop_
_entity.id
_entity.type
_entity.pdbx_description
1 polymer ?
#
loop_
_entity_poly.entity_id
_entity_poly.type
_entity_poly.pdbx_seq_one_letter_code
_entity_poly.pdbx_strand_id
1 'polypeptide(L)'
;MASNPDADFVMCNHLIVVCCHAIYTGGSHLGASEDEWLIEPFQKGETPTFINHIKAGLKALAEDSHGLLVFSGGPTKKPRTELSEGQSYLNLARDNDYFQDVPTISTIDPSRAIAETNATDSYQNLLFSLIQFRIYTGVYPQRVTVVTHEFKRARFMQCHFPAVGLIPISPEQEDYAHKVDMIGINPPEEITPAETLTRGEAMNGIGLWREDLYGVNPDLWKKSLILPRNANP
;
A
#
# COMPACT_ATOMS: atom_id res chain seq x y z
N MET A 1 13.86 31.24 33.21
CA MET A 1 14.11 31.05 31.77
C MET A 1 13.21 29.92 31.31
N ALA A 2 12.11 30.24 30.65
CA ALA A 2 11.21 29.23 30.09
C ALA A 2 11.85 28.74 28.78
N SER A 3 12.24 27.47 28.73
CA SER A 3 12.56 26.81 27.47
C SER A 3 11.26 26.60 26.70
N ASN A 4 11.12 27.31 25.58
CA ASN A 4 10.02 27.12 24.64
C ASN A 4 10.13 25.70 24.05
N PRO A 5 9.16 24.79 24.26
CA PRO A 5 9.18 23.45 23.69
C PRO A 5 8.52 23.48 22.31
N ASP A 6 8.96 24.39 21.43
CA ASP A 6 8.80 24.14 20.00
C ASP A 6 9.90 23.15 19.63
N ALA A 7 9.70 21.90 20.07
CA ALA A 7 10.31 20.77 19.39
C ALA A 7 9.78 20.86 17.97
N ASP A 8 10.68 21.05 17.00
CA ASP A 8 10.39 21.03 15.57
C ASP A 8 9.62 19.74 15.25
N PHE A 9 8.29 19.78 15.32
CA PHE A 9 7.45 18.74 14.75
C PHE A 9 7.67 18.86 13.26
N VAL A 10 8.48 17.95 12.71
CA VAL A 10 8.60 17.80 11.26
C VAL A 10 7.22 17.44 10.76
N MET A 11 6.52 18.45 10.23
CA MET A 11 5.18 18.29 9.72
C MET A 11 5.25 17.38 8.51
N CYS A 12 4.78 16.14 8.67
CA CYS A 12 4.69 15.21 7.56
C CYS A 12 3.74 15.80 6.50
N ASN A 13 4.20 15.88 5.26
CA ASN A 13 3.43 16.40 4.12
C ASN A 13 3.46 15.43 2.93
N HIS A 14 4.17 14.31 3.03
CA HIS A 14 4.28 13.29 2.00
C HIS A 14 3.75 11.96 2.53
N LEU A 15 2.67 11.46 1.91
CA LEU A 15 2.13 10.13 2.18
C LEU A 15 2.82 9.10 1.29
N ILE A 16 3.42 8.08 1.88
CA ILE A 16 3.96 6.91 1.17
C ILE A 16 3.04 5.73 1.48
N VAL A 17 2.44 5.11 0.48
CA VAL A 17 1.51 3.98 0.65
C VAL A 17 2.17 2.73 0.09
N VAL A 18 2.32 1.69 0.91
CA VAL A 18 2.62 0.33 0.42
C VAL A 18 1.31 -0.45 0.39
N CYS A 19 0.86 -0.82 -0.81
CA CYS A 19 -0.34 -1.63 -0.95
C CYS A 19 -0.02 -3.10 -0.64
N CYS A 20 -0.62 -3.63 0.43
CA CYS A 20 -0.38 -5.00 0.86
C CYS A 20 -1.25 -6.00 0.07
N HIS A 21 -0.74 -7.23 -0.07
CA HIS A 21 -1.36 -8.30 -0.86
C HIS A 21 -1.23 -9.70 -0.23
N ALA A 22 -0.54 -9.81 0.89
CA ALA A 22 -0.26 -11.06 1.59
C ALA A 22 -0.17 -10.80 3.10
N ILE A 23 -0.20 -11.86 3.91
CA ILE A 23 -0.06 -11.73 5.36
C ILE A 23 1.22 -12.44 5.80
N TYR A 24 2.18 -11.70 6.34
CA TYR A 24 3.32 -12.29 7.03
C TYR A 24 2.91 -12.75 8.44
N THR A 25 3.19 -14.00 8.79
CA THR A 25 2.77 -14.59 10.08
C THR A 25 3.87 -14.64 11.13
N GLY A 26 5.05 -14.10 10.85
CA GLY A 26 6.21 -14.26 11.72
C GLY A 26 6.96 -15.57 11.43
N GLY A 27 8.24 -15.59 11.80
CA GLY A 27 9.08 -16.79 11.74
C GLY A 27 10.57 -16.47 11.76
N SER A 28 11.38 -17.51 11.97
CA SER A 28 12.84 -17.36 12.16
C SER A 28 13.60 -16.97 10.90
N HIS A 29 12.98 -17.07 9.71
CA HIS A 29 13.59 -16.69 8.44
C HIS A 29 13.25 -15.25 8.03
N LEU A 30 12.59 -14.49 8.90
CA LEU A 30 12.33 -13.06 8.72
C LEU A 30 11.65 -12.74 7.37
N GLY A 31 10.71 -13.59 6.96
CA GLY A 31 9.95 -13.48 5.71
C GLY A 31 10.60 -14.16 4.50
N ALA A 32 11.84 -14.66 4.61
CA ALA A 32 12.50 -15.34 3.49
C ALA A 32 11.89 -16.71 3.16
N SER A 33 11.21 -17.35 4.12
CA SER A 33 10.48 -18.60 3.89
C SER A 33 9.03 -18.31 3.50
N GLU A 34 8.55 -18.90 2.40
CA GLU A 34 7.15 -18.75 1.96
C GLU A 34 6.14 -19.33 2.96
N ASP A 35 6.55 -20.29 3.80
CA ASP A 35 5.72 -20.85 4.87
C ASP A 35 5.40 -19.84 5.98
N GLU A 36 6.14 -18.73 6.04
CA GLU A 36 5.88 -17.60 6.95
C GLU A 36 4.85 -16.62 6.37
N TRP A 37 4.21 -16.96 5.25
CA TRP A 37 3.22 -16.13 4.58
C TRP A 37 1.90 -16.86 4.34
N LEU A 38 0.79 -16.17 4.59
CA LEU A 38 -0.51 -16.54 4.06
C LEU A 38 -0.70 -15.83 2.72
N ILE A 39 -0.55 -16.60 1.66
CA ILE A 39 -0.76 -16.20 0.27
C ILE A 39 -1.91 -16.99 -0.38
N GLU A 40 -2.44 -16.45 -1.47
CA GLU A 40 -3.34 -17.18 -2.37
C GLU A 40 -2.55 -18.10 -3.31
N PRO A 41 -3.17 -19.17 -3.86
CA PRO A 41 -2.47 -20.13 -4.72
C PRO A 41 -1.75 -19.52 -5.94
N PHE A 42 -2.30 -18.43 -6.49
CA PHE A 42 -1.72 -17.75 -7.65
C PHE A 42 -0.52 -16.84 -7.29
N GLN A 43 -0.28 -16.58 -6.01
CA GLN A 43 0.82 -15.73 -5.52
C GLN A 43 2.06 -16.54 -5.14
N LYS A 44 2.07 -17.83 -5.44
CA LYS A 44 3.18 -18.73 -5.11
C LYS A 44 4.47 -18.22 -5.78
N GLY A 45 5.53 -18.06 -4.99
CA GLY A 45 6.81 -17.50 -5.40
C GLY A 45 6.88 -15.97 -5.36
N GLU A 46 5.79 -15.26 -5.05
CA GLU A 46 5.75 -13.79 -5.06
C GLU A 46 6.21 -13.15 -3.73
N THR A 47 6.48 -13.93 -2.67
CA THR A 47 6.88 -13.39 -1.35
C THR A 47 8.10 -12.46 -1.39
N PRO A 48 9.14 -12.67 -2.23
CA PRO A 48 10.22 -11.70 -2.37
C PRO A 48 9.76 -10.36 -2.94
N THR A 49 8.75 -10.34 -3.80
CA THR A 49 8.14 -9.12 -4.34
C THR A 49 7.49 -8.30 -3.23
N PHE A 50 6.78 -8.96 -2.31
CA PHE A 50 6.16 -8.28 -1.15
C PHE A 50 7.20 -7.67 -0.21
N ILE A 51 8.31 -8.37 0.03
CA ILE A 51 9.46 -7.83 0.77
C ILE A 51 10.05 -6.62 0.03
N ASN A 52 10.19 -6.70 -1.29
CA ASN A 52 10.69 -5.58 -2.09
C ASN A 52 9.75 -4.36 -2.06
N HIS A 53 8.43 -4.56 -1.97
CA HIS A 53 7.47 -3.46 -1.74
C HIS A 53 7.73 -2.79 -0.39
N ILE A 54 7.94 -3.57 0.67
CA ILE A 54 8.26 -3.03 2.01
C ILE A 54 9.56 -2.23 1.96
N LYS A 55 10.63 -2.81 1.40
CA LYS A 55 11.94 -2.15 1.26
C LYS A 55 11.85 -0.86 0.44
N ALA A 56 11.08 -0.85 -0.64
CA ALA A 56 10.89 0.35 -1.45
C ALA A 56 10.13 1.46 -0.70
N GLY A 57 9.10 1.10 0.08
CA GLY A 57 8.40 2.06 0.95
C GLY A 57 9.30 2.63 2.04
N LEU A 58 10.11 1.78 2.68
CA LEU A 58 11.09 2.21 3.69
C LEU A 58 12.19 3.08 3.09
N LYS A 59 12.71 2.72 1.91
CA LYS A 59 13.66 3.57 1.18
C LYS A 59 13.09 4.96 0.93
N ALA A 60 11.86 5.04 0.40
CA ALA A 60 11.21 6.33 0.16
C ALA A 60 11.01 7.14 1.46
N LEU A 61 10.74 6.47 2.58
CA LEU A 61 10.62 7.08 3.91
C LEU A 61 11.97 7.61 4.44
N ALA A 62 13.07 6.91 4.11
CA ALA A 62 14.43 7.27 4.50
C ALA A 62 14.94 8.50 3.73
N GLU A 63 14.53 8.62 2.46
CA GLU A 63 14.92 9.69 1.56
C GLU A 63 14.13 11.00 1.80
N ASP A 64 13.02 10.95 2.53
CA ASP A 64 12.18 12.11 2.83
C ASP A 64 11.85 12.24 4.33
N SER A 65 12.42 13.27 4.95
CA SER A 65 12.18 13.62 6.36
C SER A 65 10.72 14.01 6.65
N HIS A 66 9.93 14.41 5.65
CA HIS A 66 8.51 14.75 5.80
C HIS A 66 7.56 13.60 5.39
N GLY A 67 8.11 12.41 5.15
CA GLY A 67 7.36 11.21 4.78
C GLY A 67 6.67 10.55 5.97
N LEU A 68 5.44 10.07 5.74
CA LEU A 68 4.74 9.08 6.57
C LEU A 68 4.44 7.85 5.72
N LEU A 69 4.97 6.70 6.12
CA LEU A 69 4.75 5.41 5.46
C LEU A 69 3.54 4.70 6.07
N VAL A 70 2.59 4.32 5.22
CA VAL A 70 1.41 3.55 5.57
C VAL A 70 1.45 2.22 4.82
N PHE A 71 1.58 1.12 5.56
CA PHE A 71 1.30 -0.22 5.04
C PHE A 71 -0.21 -0.45 5.09
N SER A 72 -0.87 -0.53 3.94
CA SER A 72 -2.34 -0.57 3.87
C SER A 72 -2.83 -1.93 3.42
N GLY A 73 -3.79 -2.47 4.17
CA GLY A 73 -4.43 -3.74 3.86
C GLY A 73 -5.15 -4.34 5.07
N GLY A 74 -6.40 -4.72 4.85
CA GLY A 74 -7.29 -5.34 5.82
C GLY A 74 -7.03 -6.83 6.03
N PRO A 75 -7.78 -7.47 6.92
CA PRO A 75 -7.75 -8.92 7.11
C PRO A 75 -8.46 -9.62 5.95
N THR A 76 -7.79 -9.74 4.80
CA THR A 76 -8.32 -10.37 3.57
C THR A 76 -8.37 -11.89 3.65
N LYS A 77 -7.84 -12.49 4.72
CA LYS A 77 -7.78 -13.95 4.92
C LYS A 77 -8.48 -14.35 6.22
N LYS A 78 -9.63 -13.73 6.54
CA LYS A 78 -10.40 -13.94 7.77
C LYS A 78 -10.59 -15.40 8.20
N PRO A 79 -10.89 -16.35 7.29
CA PRO A 79 -11.02 -17.75 7.69
C PRO A 79 -9.73 -18.36 8.29
N ARG A 80 -8.57 -17.73 8.04
CA ARG A 80 -7.24 -18.17 8.47
C ARG A 80 -6.66 -17.30 9.59
N THR A 81 -6.96 -15.99 9.62
CA THR A 81 -6.43 -15.05 10.62
C THR A 81 -7.20 -13.72 10.65
N GLU A 82 -7.22 -13.08 11.82
CA GLU A 82 -7.69 -11.69 11.99
C GLU A 82 -6.56 -10.66 11.77
N LEU A 83 -5.31 -11.11 11.57
CA LEU A 83 -4.18 -10.23 11.26
C LEU A 83 -4.42 -9.54 9.91
N SER A 84 -4.36 -8.22 9.89
CA SER A 84 -4.48 -7.46 8.64
C SER A 84 -3.18 -7.53 7.83
N GLU A 85 -3.30 -7.43 6.50
CA GLU A 85 -2.13 -7.37 5.63
C GLU A 85 -1.21 -6.19 5.99
N GLY A 86 -1.78 -5.00 6.23
CA GLY A 86 -1.04 -3.80 6.65
C GLY A 86 -0.27 -3.99 7.96
N GLN A 87 -0.89 -4.56 8.99
CA GLN A 87 -0.21 -4.86 10.26
C GLN A 87 0.89 -5.92 10.08
N SER A 88 0.65 -6.91 9.21
CA SER A 88 1.65 -7.96 8.95
C SER A 88 2.90 -7.43 8.26
N TYR A 89 2.77 -6.46 7.34
CA TYR A 89 3.90 -5.82 6.67
C TYR A 89 4.69 -4.95 7.65
N LEU A 90 4.01 -4.23 8.55
CA LEU A 90 4.66 -3.49 9.63
C LEU A 90 5.41 -4.42 10.60
N ASN A 91 4.84 -5.59 10.90
CA ASN A 91 5.53 -6.61 11.70
C ASN A 91 6.80 -7.10 10.99
N LEU A 92 6.72 -7.42 9.70
CA LEU A 92 7.89 -7.85 8.94
C LEU A 92 8.99 -6.78 8.92
N ALA A 93 8.61 -5.51 8.74
CA ALA A 93 9.55 -4.39 8.82
C ALA A 93 10.24 -4.35 10.19
N ARG A 94 9.49 -4.49 11.30
CA ARG A 94 10.05 -4.52 12.66
C ARG A 94 10.96 -5.70 12.91
N ASP A 95 10.55 -6.90 12.50
CA ASP A 95 11.32 -8.13 12.69
C ASP A 95 12.67 -8.08 11.94
N ASN A 96 12.74 -7.30 10.86
CA ASN A 96 13.96 -7.04 10.09
C ASN A 96 14.67 -5.72 10.47
N ASP A 97 14.36 -5.11 11.62
CA ASP A 97 14.91 -3.81 12.04
C ASP A 97 14.83 -2.72 10.94
N TYR A 98 13.67 -2.66 10.30
CA TYR A 98 13.35 -1.76 9.18
C TYR A 98 14.31 -1.89 7.98
N PHE A 99 14.97 -3.05 7.82
CA PHE A 99 15.94 -3.33 6.76
C PHE A 99 17.07 -2.27 6.67
N GLN A 100 17.48 -1.70 7.81
CA GLN A 100 18.53 -0.67 7.88
C GLN A 100 19.94 -1.22 7.55
N ASP A 101 20.09 -2.54 7.44
CA ASP A 101 21.28 -3.22 6.94
C ASP A 101 21.43 -3.08 5.40
N VAL A 102 20.34 -2.75 4.69
CA VAL A 102 20.36 -2.49 3.25
C VAL A 102 20.99 -1.11 2.99
N PRO A 103 22.10 -1.00 2.22
CA PRO A 103 22.84 0.26 2.07
C PRO A 103 22.04 1.46 1.52
N THR A 104 20.90 1.19 0.86
CA THR A 104 20.04 2.22 0.28
C THR A 104 18.94 2.71 1.23
N ILE A 105 18.81 2.12 2.42
CA ILE A 105 17.84 2.50 3.45
C ILE A 105 18.64 3.09 4.62
N SER A 106 18.60 4.42 4.76
CA SER A 106 19.20 5.12 5.90
C SER A 106 18.34 4.95 7.17
N THR A 107 18.77 5.54 8.29
CA THR A 107 18.04 5.48 9.55
C THR A 107 16.59 5.95 9.39
N ILE A 108 15.65 5.07 9.75
CA ILE A 108 14.22 5.35 9.78
C ILE A 108 13.83 5.76 11.19
N ASP A 109 12.92 6.73 11.30
CA ASP A 109 12.16 6.97 12.53
C ASP A 109 10.96 6.01 12.56
N PRO A 110 10.92 5.01 13.45
CA PRO A 110 9.83 4.03 13.53
C PRO A 110 8.44 4.64 13.71
N SER A 111 8.35 5.86 14.28
CA SER A 111 7.06 6.55 14.48
C SER A 111 6.42 6.95 13.14
N ARG A 112 7.21 7.10 12.07
CA ARG A 112 6.74 7.47 10.73
C ARG A 112 6.37 6.26 9.86
N ALA A 113 6.28 5.06 10.44
CA ALA A 113 5.82 3.85 9.75
C ALA A 113 4.63 3.23 10.50
N ILE A 114 3.45 3.28 9.89
CA ILE A 114 2.19 2.84 10.50
C ILE A 114 1.44 1.85 9.60
N ALA A 115 0.42 1.21 10.16
CA ALA A 115 -0.46 0.29 9.44
C ALA A 115 -1.87 0.87 9.30
N GLU A 116 -2.47 0.67 8.13
CA GLU A 116 -3.89 0.83 7.85
C GLU A 116 -4.49 -0.58 7.68
N THR A 117 -5.54 -0.89 8.42
CA THR A 117 -5.98 -2.29 8.66
C THR A 117 -7.37 -2.63 8.13
N ASN A 118 -7.93 -1.84 7.22
CA ASN A 118 -9.29 -2.00 6.72
C ASN A 118 -9.35 -2.20 5.20
N ALA A 119 -8.36 -1.76 4.42
CA ALA A 119 -8.45 -1.77 2.97
C ALA A 119 -8.59 -3.20 2.39
N THR A 120 -9.66 -3.46 1.63
CA THR A 120 -9.91 -4.76 0.99
C THR A 120 -9.53 -4.79 -0.50
N ASP A 121 -9.23 -3.63 -1.09
CA ASP A 121 -8.87 -3.49 -2.50
C ASP A 121 -7.91 -2.32 -2.72
N SER A 122 -7.40 -2.18 -3.95
CA SER A 122 -6.41 -1.14 -4.27
C SER A 122 -6.93 0.31 -4.22
N TYR A 123 -8.24 0.53 -4.36
CA TYR A 123 -8.81 1.87 -4.21
C TYR A 123 -8.85 2.24 -2.73
N GLN A 124 -9.34 1.33 -1.89
CA GLN A 124 -9.34 1.51 -0.44
C GLN A 124 -7.94 1.65 0.13
N ASN A 125 -6.94 0.97 -0.44
CA ASN A 125 -5.54 1.14 -0.05
C ASN A 125 -5.12 2.61 -0.09
N LEU A 126 -5.49 3.31 -1.16
CA LEU A 126 -5.20 4.73 -1.33
C LEU A 126 -6.09 5.60 -0.42
N LEU A 127 -7.41 5.39 -0.48
CA LEU A 127 -8.38 6.22 0.23
C LEU A 127 -8.19 6.14 1.75
N PHE A 128 -8.05 4.95 2.31
CA PHE A 128 -7.89 4.77 3.75
C PHE A 128 -6.52 5.24 4.23
N SER A 129 -5.48 5.14 3.39
CA SER A 129 -4.18 5.74 3.71
C SER A 129 -4.24 7.28 3.75
N LEU A 130 -5.01 7.92 2.86
CA LEU A 130 -5.25 9.38 2.90
C LEU A 130 -5.97 9.78 4.21
N ILE A 131 -6.98 9.00 4.62
CA ILE A 131 -7.68 9.21 5.89
C ILE A 131 -6.74 9.02 7.08
N GLN A 132 -5.94 7.94 7.07
CA GLN A 132 -4.99 7.63 8.13
C GLN A 132 -3.92 8.71 8.27
N PHE A 133 -3.43 9.25 7.14
CA PHE A 133 -2.52 10.39 7.12
C PHE A 133 -3.15 11.62 7.79
N ARG A 134 -4.41 11.92 7.47
CA ARG A 134 -5.14 13.05 8.05
C ARG A 134 -5.36 12.90 9.55
N ILE A 135 -5.67 11.68 10.00
CA ILE A 135 -5.80 11.36 11.43
C ILE A 135 -4.45 11.55 12.14
N TYR A 136 -3.36 11.09 11.52
CA TYR A 136 -2.02 11.14 12.12
C TYR A 136 -1.44 12.57 12.18
N THR A 137 -1.60 13.36 11.13
CA THR A 137 -0.92 14.66 10.96
C THR A 137 -1.83 15.87 11.17
N GLY A 138 -3.14 15.69 11.15
CA GLY A 138 -4.12 16.78 11.18
C GLY A 138 -4.31 17.52 9.84
N VAL A 139 -3.52 17.21 8.81
CA VAL A 139 -3.58 17.80 7.45
C VAL A 139 -3.64 16.74 6.36
N TYR A 140 -4.00 17.10 5.12
CA TYR A 140 -3.89 16.20 3.97
C TYR A 140 -2.48 16.30 3.36
N PRO A 141 -1.96 15.21 2.73
CA PRO A 141 -0.63 15.24 2.14
C PRO A 141 -0.59 16.16 0.91
N GLN A 142 0.56 16.78 0.69
CA GLN A 142 0.87 17.55 -0.53
C GLN A 142 1.40 16.64 -1.65
N ARG A 143 2.06 15.53 -1.28
CA ARG A 143 2.58 14.50 -2.19
C ARG A 143 2.14 13.11 -1.75
N VAL A 144 1.85 12.23 -2.70
CA VAL A 144 1.51 10.82 -2.46
C VAL A 144 2.39 9.92 -3.33
N THR A 145 3.12 8.99 -2.72
CA THR A 145 3.85 7.94 -3.44
C THR A 145 3.22 6.59 -3.16
N VAL A 146 2.85 5.84 -4.20
CA VAL A 146 2.27 4.49 -4.05
C VAL A 146 3.29 3.43 -4.48
N VAL A 147 3.57 2.49 -3.59
CA VAL A 147 4.34 1.27 -3.86
C VAL A 147 3.36 0.12 -4.05
N THR A 148 3.37 -0.47 -5.25
CA THR A 148 2.50 -1.60 -5.59
C THR A 148 3.06 -2.37 -6.78
N HIS A 149 2.28 -3.30 -7.33
CA HIS A 149 2.61 -3.97 -8.56
C HIS A 149 2.58 -3.03 -9.77
N GLU A 150 3.62 -3.07 -10.61
CA GLU A 150 3.73 -2.20 -11.80
C GLU A 150 2.58 -2.42 -12.78
N PHE A 151 2.07 -3.66 -12.90
CA PHE A 151 0.90 -3.91 -13.75
C PHE A 151 -0.36 -3.13 -13.31
N LYS A 152 -0.44 -2.63 -12.06
CA LYS A 152 -1.54 -1.80 -11.56
C LYS A 152 -1.36 -0.31 -11.85
N ARG A 153 -0.23 0.12 -12.43
CA ARG A 153 0.08 1.55 -12.68
C ARG A 153 -1.05 2.24 -13.44
N ALA A 154 -1.51 1.65 -14.54
CA ALA A 154 -2.58 2.22 -15.34
C ALA A 154 -3.87 2.40 -14.53
N ARG A 155 -4.22 1.46 -13.65
CA ARG A 155 -5.39 1.55 -12.79
C ARG A 155 -5.29 2.68 -11.76
N PHE A 156 -4.12 2.87 -11.16
CA PHE A 156 -3.93 3.99 -10.23
C PHE A 156 -3.98 5.34 -10.95
N MET A 157 -3.24 5.47 -12.07
CA MET A 157 -3.15 6.72 -12.82
C MET A 157 -4.47 7.14 -13.46
N GLN A 158 -5.25 6.18 -13.96
CA GLN A 158 -6.46 6.49 -14.75
C GLN A 158 -7.75 6.37 -13.93
N CYS A 159 -7.74 5.65 -12.81
CA CYS A 159 -8.93 5.42 -12.00
C CYS A 159 -8.76 5.97 -10.58
N HIS A 160 -7.82 5.42 -9.80
CA HIS A 160 -7.79 5.68 -8.36
C HIS A 160 -7.37 7.10 -8.00
N PHE A 161 -6.28 7.62 -8.57
CA PHE A 161 -5.85 8.99 -8.30
C PHE A 161 -6.89 10.03 -8.75
N PRO A 162 -7.52 9.90 -9.94
CA PRO A 162 -8.64 10.75 -10.30
C PRO A 162 -9.84 10.65 -9.35
N ALA A 163 -10.20 9.43 -8.92
CA ALA A 163 -11.34 9.19 -8.03
C ALA A 163 -11.21 9.87 -6.67
N VAL A 164 -9.98 10.07 -6.17
CA VAL A 164 -9.71 10.78 -4.90
C VAL A 164 -9.26 12.23 -5.11
N GLY A 165 -9.29 12.74 -6.35
CA GLY A 165 -8.95 14.14 -6.67
C GLY A 165 -7.46 14.47 -6.61
N LEU A 166 -6.57 13.47 -6.67
CA LEU A 166 -5.12 13.66 -6.72
C LEU A 166 -4.61 13.97 -8.13
N ILE A 167 -5.32 13.50 -9.16
CA ILE A 167 -5.10 13.84 -10.57
C ILE A 167 -6.42 14.40 -11.15
N PRO A 168 -6.41 15.48 -11.95
CA PRO A 168 -7.61 15.97 -12.62
C PRO A 168 -8.20 14.92 -13.58
N ILE A 169 -9.53 14.87 -13.67
CA ILE A 169 -10.23 14.00 -14.64
C ILE A 169 -10.15 14.59 -16.07
N SER A 170 -9.80 15.87 -16.22
CA SER A 170 -9.63 16.57 -17.50
C SER A 170 -8.16 16.97 -17.76
N PRO A 171 -7.73 17.14 -19.04
CA PRO A 171 -6.34 17.44 -19.39
C PRO A 171 -5.86 18.85 -19.00
N GLU A 172 -6.75 19.69 -18.47
CA GLU A 172 -6.46 21.06 -18.11
C GLU A 172 -5.91 21.09 -16.67
N GLN A 173 -4.60 20.84 -16.49
CA GLN A 173 -3.75 21.43 -15.43
C GLN A 173 -2.39 20.71 -15.34
N GLU A 174 -1.33 21.39 -15.76
CA GLU A 174 0.07 20.92 -15.72
C GLU A 174 0.64 20.79 -14.29
N ASP A 175 0.02 21.43 -13.29
CA ASP A 175 0.55 21.55 -11.91
C ASP A 175 0.35 20.29 -11.02
N TYR A 176 -0.43 19.30 -11.48
CA TYR A 176 -0.73 18.08 -10.69
C TYR A 176 0.28 16.96 -10.88
N ALA A 177 1.13 17.03 -11.92
CA ALA A 177 2.14 16.03 -12.20
C ALA A 177 3.15 15.84 -11.04
N HIS A 178 3.23 16.81 -10.12
CA HIS A 178 4.12 16.79 -8.97
C HIS A 178 3.50 16.23 -7.68
N LYS A 179 2.19 15.94 -7.66
CA LYS A 179 1.48 15.49 -6.43
C LYS A 179 1.49 13.99 -6.22
N VAL A 180 1.73 13.20 -7.27
CA VAL A 180 1.67 11.74 -7.20
C VAL A 180 2.89 11.08 -7.83
N ASP A 181 3.33 9.97 -7.24
CA ASP A 181 4.39 9.12 -7.75
C ASP A 181 4.03 7.64 -7.53
N MET A 182 4.64 6.74 -8.31
CA MET A 182 4.42 5.31 -8.20
C MET A 182 5.70 4.51 -8.37
N ILE A 183 6.01 3.70 -7.35
CA ILE A 183 7.07 2.69 -7.38
C ILE A 183 6.42 1.34 -7.68
N GLY A 184 6.48 0.92 -8.94
CA GLY A 184 5.93 -0.36 -9.38
C GLY A 184 6.97 -1.46 -9.37
N ILE A 185 6.65 -2.58 -8.72
CA ILE A 185 7.54 -3.75 -8.65
C ILE A 185 6.68 -5.00 -8.92
N ASN A 186 6.99 -5.71 -10.01
CA ASN A 186 6.33 -6.97 -10.36
C ASN A 186 7.16 -8.17 -9.86
N PRO A 187 6.54 -9.35 -9.72
CA PRO A 187 7.27 -10.61 -9.64
C PRO A 187 8.18 -10.81 -10.86
N PRO A 188 9.28 -11.57 -10.71
CA PRO A 188 10.09 -12.00 -11.85
C PRO A 188 9.24 -12.74 -12.89
N GLU A 189 9.62 -12.64 -14.17
CA GLU A 189 8.86 -13.23 -15.29
C GLU A 189 8.79 -14.76 -15.20
N GLU A 190 9.79 -15.38 -14.56
CA GLU A 190 9.84 -16.81 -14.29
C GLU A 190 8.81 -17.26 -13.24
N ILE A 191 8.37 -16.34 -12.38
CA ILE A 191 7.35 -16.60 -11.35
C ILE A 191 5.96 -16.30 -11.90
N THR A 192 5.77 -15.09 -12.45
CA THR A 192 4.48 -14.66 -13.00
C THR A 192 4.70 -13.94 -14.34
N PRO A 193 4.35 -14.57 -15.48
CA PRO A 193 4.57 -13.97 -16.79
C PRO A 193 3.85 -12.62 -16.96
N ALA A 194 4.52 -11.66 -17.61
CA ALA A 194 3.99 -10.32 -17.82
C ALA A 194 2.66 -10.31 -18.59
N GLU A 195 2.48 -11.23 -19.54
CA GLU A 195 1.22 -11.40 -20.27
C GLU A 195 0.07 -11.83 -19.33
N THR A 196 0.34 -12.74 -18.39
CA THR A 196 -0.65 -13.18 -17.39
C THR A 196 -1.09 -12.01 -16.50
N LEU A 197 -0.13 -11.20 -16.03
CA LEU A 197 -0.40 -10.01 -15.22
C LEU A 197 -1.22 -8.98 -15.99
N THR A 198 -0.80 -8.66 -17.22
CA THR A 198 -1.46 -7.66 -18.08
C THR A 198 -2.88 -8.10 -18.44
N ARG A 199 -3.06 -9.38 -18.81
CA ARG A 199 -4.37 -9.95 -19.14
C ARG A 199 -5.29 -9.97 -17.93
N GLY A 200 -4.77 -10.37 -16.77
CA GLY A 200 -5.52 -10.36 -15.51
C GLY A 200 -5.98 -8.95 -15.13
N GLU A 201 -5.09 -7.95 -15.26
CA GLU A 201 -5.41 -6.56 -15.00
C GLU A 201 -6.43 -5.99 -16.00
N ALA A 202 -6.30 -6.29 -17.29
CA ALA A 202 -7.22 -5.81 -18.32
C ALA A 202 -8.65 -6.35 -18.10
N MET A 203 -8.78 -7.65 -17.79
CA MET A 203 -10.08 -8.30 -17.63
C MET A 203 -10.73 -8.01 -16.28
N ASN A 204 -9.96 -8.06 -15.20
CA ASN A 204 -10.48 -8.07 -13.83
C ASN A 204 -10.05 -6.87 -12.98
N GLY A 205 -9.20 -6.00 -13.52
CA GLY A 205 -8.71 -4.79 -12.87
C GLY A 205 -9.28 -3.57 -13.56
N ILE A 206 -8.43 -2.86 -14.32
CA ILE A 206 -8.71 -1.55 -14.89
C ILE A 206 -10.03 -1.45 -15.67
N GLY A 207 -10.44 -2.50 -16.41
CA GLY A 207 -11.69 -2.49 -17.18
C GLY A 207 -12.91 -2.17 -16.31
N LEU A 208 -13.02 -2.83 -15.16
CA LEU A 208 -14.13 -2.62 -14.21
C LEU A 208 -14.07 -1.24 -13.54
N TRP A 209 -12.86 -0.77 -13.22
CA TRP A 209 -12.68 0.52 -12.53
C TRP A 209 -12.87 1.74 -13.43
N ARG A 210 -12.73 1.59 -14.76
CA ARG A 210 -13.06 2.66 -15.71
C ARG A 210 -14.56 2.94 -15.78
N GLU A 211 -15.37 1.93 -15.57
CA GLU A 211 -16.83 2.05 -15.56
C GLU A 211 -17.36 2.51 -14.19
N ASP A 212 -16.58 2.27 -13.13
CA ASP A 212 -16.92 2.65 -11.77
C ASP A 212 -15.68 3.00 -10.94
N LEU A 213 -15.39 4.29 -10.87
CA LEU A 213 -14.25 4.86 -10.15
C LEU A 213 -14.31 4.66 -8.63
N TYR A 214 -15.50 4.42 -8.07
CA TYR A 214 -15.72 4.35 -6.62
C TYR A 214 -15.95 2.92 -6.11
N GLY A 215 -15.97 1.92 -7.01
CA GLY A 215 -16.07 0.51 -6.65
C GLY A 215 -17.39 0.09 -6.01
N VAL A 216 -18.48 0.79 -6.33
CA VAL A 216 -19.84 0.53 -5.84
C VAL A 216 -20.57 -0.56 -6.62
N ASN A 217 -20.08 -0.95 -7.80
CA ASN A 217 -20.78 -1.85 -8.70
C ASN A 217 -20.80 -3.31 -8.21
N PRO A 218 -21.73 -4.15 -8.72
CA PRO A 218 -21.88 -5.54 -8.32
C PRO A 218 -20.72 -6.52 -8.58
N ASP A 219 -19.66 -6.11 -9.27
CA ASP A 219 -18.50 -6.96 -9.57
C ASP A 219 -17.24 -6.54 -8.81
N LEU A 220 -17.16 -5.27 -8.41
CA LEU A 220 -16.14 -4.69 -7.55
C LEU A 220 -16.50 -4.87 -6.07
N TRP A 221 -17.76 -4.63 -5.67
CA TRP A 221 -18.19 -4.83 -4.27
C TRP A 221 -17.98 -6.27 -3.76
N LYS A 222 -18.10 -7.30 -4.62
CA LYS A 222 -17.86 -8.71 -4.22
C LYS A 222 -16.39 -8.97 -3.91
N LYS A 223 -15.48 -8.26 -4.58
CA LYS A 223 -14.04 -8.32 -4.29
C LYS A 223 -13.72 -7.63 -2.97
N SER A 224 -14.45 -6.55 -2.65
CA SER A 224 -14.30 -5.84 -1.37
C SER A 224 -15.01 -6.53 -0.19
N LEU A 225 -15.95 -7.45 -0.45
CA LEU A 225 -16.63 -8.28 0.56
C LEU A 225 -15.89 -9.58 0.86
N ILE A 226 -14.69 -9.48 1.40
CA ILE A 226 -14.15 -10.52 2.29
C ILE A 226 -14.55 -10.21 3.74
N LEU A 227 -15.81 -9.81 3.93
CA LEU A 227 -16.46 -9.64 5.23
C LEU A 227 -17.74 -10.46 5.21
N PRO A 228 -17.79 -11.64 5.87
CA PRO A 228 -19.07 -12.29 6.08
C PRO A 228 -19.92 -11.38 6.97
N ARG A 229 -21.03 -10.88 6.43
CA ARG A 229 -22.11 -10.31 7.25
C ARG A 229 -22.75 -11.46 8.02
N ASN A 230 -22.24 -11.75 9.22
CA ASN A 230 -23.10 -12.31 10.26
C ASN A 230 -23.82 -11.14 10.93
N ALA A 231 -24.91 -10.73 10.30
CA ALA A 231 -25.97 -9.99 10.98
C ALA A 231 -27.27 -10.70 10.62
N ASN A 232 -27.61 -11.71 11.41
CA ASN A 232 -29.01 -12.11 11.53
C ASN A 232 -29.67 -11.21 12.59
N PRO A 233 -30.92 -10.78 12.38
CA PRO A 233 -31.73 -10.16 13.42
C PRO A 233 -32.01 -11.12 14.59
#